data_AF-S4PEW1-F1
#
_entry.id   AF-S4PEW1-F1
#
_cell.length_a   1.000
_cell.length_b   1.000
_cell.length_c   1.000
_cell.angle_alpha   90.00
_cell.angle_beta   90.00
_cell.angle_gamma   90.00
#
_symmetry.space_group_name_H-M   'P 1'
#
loop_
_entity.id
_entity.type
_entity.pdbx_description
1 polymer ?
#
loop_
_entity_poly.entity_id
_entity_poly.type
_entity_poly.pdbx_seq_one_letter_code
_entity_poly.pdbx_strand_id
1 'polypeptide(L)'
;AVYPIAIIKVDEDTGEPIRDKRGLCQLAGVNEPGVFIGKIKPNNPARAFLGYVDKEASDKKIVKDVLSHGDSAFISGDVLVSDELGYLYFRDRTGDTFRWRGENVSTTEVEAAISRVADQRDAV
;
A
#
# COMPACT_ATOMS: atom_id res chain seq x y z
N ALA A 1 16.38 9.15 9.56
CA ALA A 1 16.30 7.86 8.85
C ALA A 1 17.00 7.97 7.51
N VAL A 2 17.93 7.06 7.22
CA VAL A 2 18.81 7.06 6.01
C VAL A 2 18.04 6.69 4.75
N TYR A 3 16.97 5.89 4.87
CA TYR A 3 16.15 5.45 3.75
C TYR A 3 14.82 6.21 3.68
N PRO A 4 14.39 6.65 2.49
CA PRO A 4 13.10 7.35 2.29
C PRO A 4 11.90 6.40 2.26
N ILE A 5 12.09 5.14 2.65
CA ILE A 5 11.12 4.06 2.56
C ILE A 5 10.99 3.41 3.94
N ALA A 6 9.80 2.92 4.24
CA ALA A 6 9.51 2.19 5.46
C ALA A 6 8.40 1.17 5.19
N ILE A 7 8.25 0.21 6.10
CA ILE A 7 7.14 -0.73 6.12
C ILE A 7 6.33 -0.43 7.37
N ILE A 8 5.04 -0.16 7.20
CA ILE A 8 4.12 0.12 8.31
C ILE A 8 3.12 -1.02 8.47
N LYS A 9 2.70 -1.24 9.71
CA LYS A 9 1.62 -2.18 10.01
C LYS A 9 0.31 -1.63 9.48
N VAL A 10 -0.47 -2.49 8.85
CA VAL A 10 -1.84 -2.20 8.44
C VAL A 10 -2.75 -3.26 9.02
N ASP A 11 -4.00 -2.88 9.22
CA ASP A 11 -5.07 -3.79 9.53
C ASP A 11 -5.38 -4.65 8.30
N GLU A 12 -5.45 -5.97 8.47
CA GLU A 12 -5.58 -6.92 7.35
C GLU A 12 -6.96 -6.85 6.68
N ASP A 13 -8.00 -6.47 7.43
CA ASP A 13 -9.39 -6.43 6.94
C ASP A 13 -9.71 -5.09 6.26
N THR A 14 -9.22 -3.98 6.83
CA THR A 14 -9.53 -2.62 6.36
C THR A 14 -8.45 -1.99 5.49
N GLY A 15 -7.21 -2.52 5.57
CA GLY A 15 -6.04 -1.93 4.90
C GLY A 15 -5.58 -0.60 5.52
N GLU A 16 -6.16 -0.18 6.65
CA GLU A 16 -5.81 1.08 7.29
C GLU A 16 -4.51 0.98 8.12
N PRO A 17 -3.67 2.03 8.16
CA PRO A 17 -2.47 2.07 8.99
C PRO A 17 -2.79 1.91 10.48
N ILE A 18 -2.12 0.95 11.14
CA ILE A 18 -2.23 0.78 12.59
C ILE A 18 -1.41 1.89 13.26
N ARG A 19 -2.07 2.70 14.09
CA ARG A 19 -1.47 3.85 14.78
C ARG A 19 -1.17 3.54 16.25
N ASP A 20 -0.19 4.24 16.82
CA ASP A 20 0.16 4.16 18.23
C ASP A 20 -0.66 5.14 19.09
N LYS A 21 -0.39 5.20 20.40
CA LYS A 21 -1.07 6.13 21.33
C LYS A 21 -0.83 7.61 21.02
N ARG A 22 0.17 7.93 20.20
CA ARG A 22 0.49 9.30 19.75
C ARG A 22 -0.20 9.63 18.43
N GLY A 23 -0.90 8.66 17.82
CA GLY A 23 -1.55 8.81 16.52
C GLY A 23 -0.59 8.63 15.34
N LEU A 24 0.61 8.10 15.55
CA LEU A 24 1.61 7.86 14.50
C LEU A 24 1.54 6.41 14.00
N CYS A 25 1.91 6.15 12.76
CA CYS A 25 1.90 4.80 12.19
C CYS A 25 2.97 3.91 12.85
N GLN A 26 2.60 2.67 13.14
CA GLN A 26 3.54 1.68 13.69
C GLN A 26 4.35 1.04 12.57
N LEU A 27 5.67 0.95 12.77
CA LEU A 27 6.56 0.23 11.85
C LEU A 27 6.38 -1.28 12.00
N ALA A 28 6.46 -2.00 10.88
CA ALA A 28 6.55 -3.45 10.89
C ALA A 28 7.92 -3.88 11.44
N GLY A 29 7.93 -4.90 12.30
CA GLY A 29 9.15 -5.51 12.80
C GLY A 29 9.82 -6.43 11.78
N VAL A 30 10.94 -7.02 12.19
CA VAL A 30 11.63 -8.04 11.41
C VAL A 30 10.73 -9.28 11.27
N ASN A 31 10.67 -9.83 10.06
CA ASN A 31 9.81 -10.94 9.64
C ASN A 31 8.31 -10.68 9.85
N GLU A 32 7.92 -9.43 10.07
CA GLU A 32 6.53 -9.02 10.22
C GLU A 32 6.02 -8.42 8.90
N PRO A 33 4.84 -8.82 8.41
CA PRO A 33 4.24 -8.19 7.24
C PRO A 33 3.85 -6.74 7.52
N GLY A 34 4.01 -5.90 6.50
CA GLY A 34 3.39 -4.58 6.49
C GLY A 34 3.39 -3.98 5.11
N VAL A 35 2.72 -2.85 4.97
CA VAL A 35 2.60 -2.16 3.68
C VAL A 35 3.78 -1.23 3.47
N PHE A 36 4.32 -1.28 2.26
CA PHE A 36 5.40 -0.44 1.84
C PHE A 36 4.95 1.01 1.61
N ILE A 37 5.67 1.94 2.25
CA ILE A 37 5.45 3.37 2.14
C ILE A 37 6.70 4.12 1.67
N GLY A 38 6.47 5.12 0.81
CA GLY A 38 7.50 6.06 0.35
C GLY A 38 7.29 7.43 0.96
N LYS A 39 8.24 7.92 1.75
CA LYS A 39 8.15 9.25 2.39
C LYS A 39 8.16 10.35 1.33
N ILE A 40 7.12 11.18 1.33
CA ILE A 40 6.99 12.31 0.41
C ILE A 40 7.86 13.46 0.93
N LYS A 41 8.70 14.03 0.06
CA LYS A 41 9.47 15.24 0.38
C LYS A 41 9.22 16.29 -0.70
N PRO A 42 8.42 17.34 -0.42
CA PRO A 42 8.06 18.36 -1.41
C PRO A 42 9.27 19.05 -2.05
N ASN A 43 10.35 19.26 -1.29
CA ASN A 43 11.56 19.94 -1.76
C ASN A 43 12.54 19.03 -2.53
N ASN A 44 12.16 17.80 -2.88
CA ASN A 44 12.99 16.92 -3.68
C ASN A 44 12.20 16.46 -4.92
N PRO A 45 12.57 16.90 -6.14
CA PRO A 45 11.81 16.57 -7.35
C PRO A 45 11.76 15.07 -7.66
N ALA A 46 12.73 14.28 -7.19
CA ALA A 46 12.71 12.81 -7.33
C ALA A 46 11.81 12.11 -6.29
N ARG A 47 11.28 12.85 -5.30
CA ARG A 47 10.44 12.34 -4.19
C ARG A 47 9.17 13.15 -3.99
N ALA A 48 8.88 14.06 -4.93
CA ALA A 48 7.64 14.77 -5.02
C ALA A 48 6.62 13.82 -5.66
N PHE A 49 5.69 13.33 -4.85
CA PHE A 49 4.50 12.71 -5.39
C PHE A 49 3.62 13.84 -5.93
N LEU A 50 3.62 14.02 -7.25
CA LEU A 50 2.85 15.08 -7.93
C LEU A 50 1.33 14.83 -7.91
N GLY A 51 0.91 13.69 -7.35
CA GLY A 51 -0.49 13.24 -7.39
C GLY A 51 -0.84 12.57 -8.71
N TYR A 52 -1.98 11.90 -8.70
CA TYR A 52 -2.72 11.55 -9.91
C TYR A 52 -3.50 12.77 -10.39
N VAL A 53 -3.99 12.70 -11.64
CA VAL A 53 -4.88 13.72 -12.22
C VAL A 53 -6.13 13.93 -11.37
N ASP A 54 -6.60 12.86 -10.73
CA ASP A 54 -7.66 12.91 -9.72
C ASP A 54 -7.07 13.15 -8.32
N LYS A 55 -7.46 14.28 -7.72
CA LYS A 55 -7.02 14.68 -6.38
C LYS A 55 -7.61 13.79 -5.29
N GLU A 56 -8.83 13.30 -5.44
CA GLU A 56 -9.46 12.44 -4.43
C GLU A 56 -8.78 11.07 -4.37
N ALA A 57 -8.43 10.52 -5.53
CA ALA A 57 -7.63 9.29 -5.63
C ALA A 57 -6.20 9.48 -5.08
N SER A 58 -5.65 10.69 -5.23
CA SER A 58 -4.34 11.05 -4.68
C SER A 58 -4.36 11.12 -3.16
N ASP A 59 -5.37 11.78 -2.59
CA ASP A 59 -5.50 11.93 -1.14
C ASP A 59 -5.71 10.58 -0.45
N LYS A 60 -6.43 9.64 -1.06
CA LYS A 60 -6.56 8.26 -0.56
C LYS A 60 -5.23 7.50 -0.50
N LYS A 61 -4.27 7.83 -1.37
CA LYS A 61 -2.95 7.19 -1.38
C LYS A 61 -1.90 7.89 -0.51
N ILE A 62 -2.26 8.98 0.15
CA ILE A 62 -1.36 9.74 1.02
C ILE A 62 -1.73 9.49 2.48
N VAL A 63 -0.80 8.91 3.23
CA VAL A 63 -0.91 8.77 4.69
C VAL A 63 -0.19 9.94 5.34
N LYS A 64 -0.87 10.63 6.27
CA LYS A 64 -0.33 11.72 7.09
C LYS A 64 0.04 11.21 8.49
N ASP A 65 0.94 11.93 9.15
CA ASP A 65 1.41 11.66 10.50
C ASP A 65 1.91 10.22 10.63
N VAL A 66 2.91 9.89 9.81
CA VAL A 66 3.43 8.54 9.64
C VAL A 66 4.47 8.23 10.71
N LEU A 67 5.58 8.97 10.73
CA LEU A 67 6.65 8.81 11.72
C LEU A 67 6.75 10.01 12.67
N SER A 68 6.21 11.16 12.25
CA SER A 68 6.24 12.40 13.02
C SER A 68 5.09 13.29 12.58
N HIS A 69 4.46 14.03 13.50
CA HIS A 69 3.37 14.93 13.12
C HIS A 69 3.79 15.91 12.02
N GLY A 70 2.97 16.04 10.98
CA GLY A 70 3.20 16.85 9.80
C GLY A 70 3.98 16.16 8.67
N ASP A 71 4.47 14.93 8.86
CA ASP A 71 5.02 14.16 7.76
C ASP A 71 3.95 13.40 6.98
N SER A 72 4.29 13.04 5.73
CA SER A 72 3.37 12.33 4.84
C SER A 72 4.14 11.34 3.97
N ALA A 73 3.48 10.22 3.67
CA ALA A 73 4.03 9.17 2.84
C ALA A 73 2.98 8.67 1.85
N PHE A 74 3.45 8.24 0.69
CA PHE A 74 2.65 7.53 -0.30
C PHE A 74 2.56 6.06 0.11
N ILE A 75 1.34 5.52 0.11
CA ILE A 75 1.08 4.09 0.35
C ILE A 75 1.01 3.34 -0.98
N SER A 76 1.86 2.33 -1.14
CA SER A 76 1.93 1.56 -2.39
C SER A 76 0.78 0.55 -2.54
N GLY A 77 0.31 -0.02 -1.42
CA GLY A 77 -0.58 -1.18 -1.39
C GLY A 77 0.15 -2.52 -1.58
N ASP A 78 1.48 -2.53 -1.64
CA ASP A 78 2.25 -3.77 -1.68
C ASP A 78 2.62 -4.18 -0.24
N VAL A 79 2.27 -5.40 0.16
CA VAL A 79 2.61 -6.01 1.44
C VAL A 79 3.97 -6.67 1.31
N LEU A 80 4.93 -6.20 2.09
CA LEU A 80 6.30 -6.69 2.14
C LEU A 80 6.64 -7.23 3.54
N VAL A 81 7.66 -8.07 3.60
CA VAL A 81 8.30 -8.52 4.83
C VAL A 81 9.79 -8.20 4.74
N SER A 82 10.39 -7.67 5.81
CA SER A 82 11.84 -7.46 5.89
C SER A 82 12.52 -8.50 6.78
N ASP A 83 13.66 -9.04 6.35
CA ASP A 83 14.49 -9.89 7.22
C ASP A 83 15.42 -9.10 8.15
N GLU A 84 16.23 -9.80 8.95
CA GLU A 84 17.21 -9.21 9.88
C GLU A 84 18.29 -8.38 9.19
N LEU A 85 18.55 -8.63 7.90
CA LEU A 85 19.54 -7.92 7.09
C LEU A 85 18.93 -6.74 6.33
N GLY A 86 17.61 -6.56 6.42
CA GLY A 86 16.86 -5.49 5.76
C GLY A 86 16.51 -5.79 4.29
N TYR A 87 16.65 -7.04 3.83
CA TYR A 87 16.12 -7.44 2.53
C TYR A 87 14.60 -7.46 2.56
N LEU A 88 13.99 -6.95 1.50
CA LEU A 88 12.54 -6.84 1.36
C LEU A 88 12.02 -7.95 0.45
N TYR A 89 11.03 -8.68 0.96
CA TYR A 89 10.38 -9.78 0.27
C TYR A 89 8.93 -9.40 -0.01
N PHE A 90 8.53 -9.50 -1.27
CA PHE A 90 7.13 -9.30 -1.66
C PHE A 90 6.28 -10.46 -1.15
N ARG A 91 5.22 -10.14 -0.41
CA ARG A 91 4.28 -11.13 0.12
C ARG A 91 2.96 -11.09 -0.63
N ASP A 92 2.36 -9.90 -0.75
CA ASP A 92 1.05 -9.76 -1.38
C ASP A 92 0.77 -8.31 -1.82
N ARG A 93 -0.40 -8.07 -2.41
CA ARG A 93 -0.95 -6.75 -2.69
C ARG A 93 -2.32 -6.58 -2.02
N THR A 94 -2.49 -5.52 -1.26
CA THR A 94 -3.78 -5.16 -0.67
C THR A 94 -4.73 -4.64 -1.75
N GLY A 95 -5.86 -5.34 -1.95
CA GLY A 95 -6.95 -4.96 -2.85
C GLY A 95 -7.31 -6.04 -3.88
N ASP A 96 -8.31 -5.75 -4.71
CA ASP A 96 -8.88 -6.63 -5.73
C ASP A 96 -8.00 -6.76 -6.99
N THR A 97 -6.67 -6.67 -6.85
CA THR A 97 -5.76 -6.78 -7.98
C THR A 97 -4.56 -7.67 -7.69
N PHE A 98 -4.26 -8.58 -8.60
CA PHE A 98 -3.07 -9.43 -8.54
C PHE A 98 -2.20 -9.22 -9.78
N ARG A 99 -0.93 -9.65 -9.73
CA ARG A 99 -0.03 -9.60 -10.89
C ARG A 99 0.09 -10.94 -11.58
N TRP A 100 -0.15 -10.97 -12.88
CA TRP A 100 0.06 -12.16 -13.70
C TRP A 100 0.95 -11.83 -14.90
N ARG A 101 2.09 -12.52 -15.01
CA ARG A 101 3.08 -12.30 -16.09
C ARG A 101 3.54 -10.83 -16.25
N GLY A 102 3.60 -10.10 -15.14
CA GLY A 102 4.01 -8.68 -15.11
C GLY A 102 2.86 -7.68 -15.27
N GLU A 103 1.69 -8.13 -15.70
CA GLU A 103 0.50 -7.30 -15.88
C GLU A 103 -0.32 -7.20 -14.60
N ASN A 104 -1.00 -6.06 -14.39
CA ASN A 104 -1.97 -5.92 -13.31
C ASN A 104 -3.30 -6.52 -13.77
N VAL A 105 -3.88 -7.41 -12.98
CA VAL A 105 -5.17 -8.05 -13.23
C VAL A 105 -6.13 -7.63 -12.13
N SER A 106 -7.33 -7.16 -12.51
CA SER A 106 -8.43 -6.86 -11.60
C SER A 106 -9.30 -8.10 -11.37
N THR A 107 -9.42 -8.56 -10.13
CA THR A 107 -10.30 -9.70 -9.78
C THR A 107 -11.76 -9.34 -10.06
N THR A 108 -12.17 -8.09 -9.85
CA THR A 108 -13.52 -7.60 -10.19
C THR A 108 -13.84 -7.69 -11.69
N GLU A 109 -12.87 -7.37 -12.56
CA GLU A 109 -13.09 -7.48 -14.01
C GLU A 109 -13.17 -8.94 -14.45
N VAL A 110 -12.37 -9.81 -13.84
CA VAL A 110 -12.40 -11.26 -14.08
C VAL A 110 -13.73 -11.85 -13.61
N GLU A 111 -14.17 -11.52 -12.40
CA GLU A 111 -15.48 -11.89 -11.84
C GLU A 111 -16.61 -11.44 -12.77
N ALA A 112 -16.64 -10.17 -13.17
CA ALA A 112 -17.65 -9.64 -14.08
C ALA A 112 -17.65 -10.35 -15.45
N ALA A 113 -16.49 -10.75 -15.95
CA ALA A 113 -16.39 -11.54 -17.18
C ALA A 113 -16.97 -12.95 -17.01
N ILE A 114 -16.69 -13.62 -15.89
CA ILE A 114 -17.20 -14.97 -15.59
C ILE A 114 -18.71 -14.93 -15.31
N SER A 115 -19.19 -13.98 -14.51
CA SER A 115 -20.62 -13.83 -14.18
C SER A 115 -21.48 -13.63 -15.43
N ARG A 116 -20.98 -12.88 -16.44
CA ARG A 116 -21.66 -12.71 -17.73
C ARG A 116 -21.87 -14.01 -18.49
N VAL A 117 -20.93 -14.96 -18.43
CA VAL A 117 -21.06 -16.25 -19.12
C VAL A 117 -21.73 -17.32 -18.25
N ALA A 118 -21.81 -17.09 -16.94
CA ALA A 118 -22.43 -17.96 -15.96
C ALA A 118 -23.91 -17.60 -15.66
N ASP A 119 -24.56 -16.84 -16.53
CA ASP A 119 -25.97 -16.43 -16.39
C ASP A 119 -26.23 -15.63 -15.09
N GLN A 120 -25.33 -14.68 -14.78
CA GLN A 120 -25.38 -13.83 -13.59
C GLN A 120 -25.30 -14.60 -12.25
N ARG A 121 -24.72 -15.79 -12.26
CA ARG A 121 -24.35 -16.49 -11.01
C ARG A 121 -23.09 -15.87 -10.41
N ASP A 122 -23.02 -15.91 -9.09
CA ASP A 122 -21.84 -15.46 -8.34
C ASP A 122 -20.59 -16.24 -8.77
N ALA A 123 -19.51 -15.50 -8.98
CA ALA A 123 -18.18 -16.02 -9.28
C ALA A 123 -17.22 -15.43 -8.25
N VAL A 124 -16.46 -16.28 -7.56
CA VAL A 124 -15.56 -15.87 -6.46
C VAL A 124 -14.18 -16.46 -6.70
#